data_AF-F4SBI6-F1
#
_entry.id   AF-F4SBI6-F1
#
_cell.length_a   1.000
_cell.length_b   1.000
_cell.length_c   1.000
_cell.angle_alpha   90.00
_cell.angle_beta   90.00
_cell.angle_gamma   90.00
#
_symmetry.space_group_name_H-M   'P 1'
#
loop_
_entity.id
_entity.type
_entity.pdbx_description
1 polymer ?
#
loop_
_entity_poly.entity_id
_entity_poly.type
_entity_poly.pdbx_seq_one_letter_code
_entity_poly.pdbx_strand_id
1 'polypeptide(L)'
;MVFPPILGRVTSGILPGLEAIACHERKPDPNAIPGGGSTSRERESNFDIYFKSNLEPGSFHKIPDYIVQHVRRHGFLNSDEIEHLISSMVYLEEATDDIWQDYCQARIMLRYIHTMLRSEDPEVIAHREILKRQAKESRKRYKRFKCMVRQYQDDIGLLWALIAQEIKRTCDVEDAAAANRMEPDVAAPPYTHTP
;
A
#
# COMPACT_ATOMS: atom_id res chain seq x y z
N MET A 1 -14.08 -3.87 5.54
CA MET A 1 -13.14 -4.59 4.66
C MET A 1 -11.97 -3.68 4.35
N VAL A 2 -10.74 -4.16 4.51
CA VAL A 2 -9.54 -3.47 3.99
C VAL A 2 -9.10 -4.31 2.79
N PHE A 3 -9.44 -3.84 1.59
CA PHE A 3 -8.90 -4.44 0.38
C PHE A 3 -7.44 -3.97 0.22
N PRO A 4 -6.52 -4.81 -0.24
CA PRO A 4 -5.40 -4.33 -1.04
C PRO A 4 -5.99 -3.77 -2.36
N PRO A 5 -5.97 -2.45 -2.61
CA PRO A 5 -6.48 -1.80 -3.80
C PRO A 5 -5.60 -2.04 -5.03
N ILE A 6 -4.69 -3.02 -4.97
CA ILE A 6 -4.17 -3.71 -6.15
C ILE A 6 -5.35 -4.17 -7.05
N LEU A 7 -6.52 -4.44 -6.48
CA LEU A 7 -7.77 -4.75 -7.20
C LEU A 7 -8.70 -3.54 -7.47
N GLY A 8 -8.42 -2.35 -6.95
CA GLY A 8 -9.32 -1.18 -7.03
C GLY A 8 -9.63 -0.71 -8.47
N ARG A 9 -8.85 -1.18 -9.45
CA ARG A 9 -8.99 -0.87 -10.87
C ARG A 9 -9.41 -2.07 -11.73
N VAL A 10 -9.57 -3.23 -11.12
CA VAL A 10 -10.06 -4.43 -11.81
C VAL A 10 -11.58 -4.35 -11.82
N THR A 11 -12.13 -3.76 -12.89
CA THR A 11 -13.58 -3.57 -13.05
C THR A 11 -14.32 -4.83 -13.50
N SER A 12 -13.59 -5.87 -13.90
CA SER A 12 -14.13 -7.18 -14.28
C SER A 12 -13.04 -8.26 -14.32
N GLY A 13 -13.43 -9.53 -14.19
CA GLY A 13 -12.53 -10.67 -14.37
C GLY A 13 -11.76 -11.13 -13.13
N ILE A 14 -12.12 -10.63 -11.94
CA ILE A 14 -11.64 -11.22 -10.68
C ILE A 14 -12.38 -12.53 -10.47
N LEU A 15 -11.63 -13.60 -10.16
CA LEU A 15 -12.25 -14.86 -9.75
C LEU A 15 -12.88 -14.68 -8.35
N PRO A 16 -14.09 -15.17 -8.09
CA PRO A 16 -14.75 -15.03 -6.78
C PRO A 16 -13.89 -15.53 -5.60
N GLY A 17 -13.11 -16.59 -5.82
CA GLY A 17 -12.18 -17.10 -4.80
C GLY A 17 -11.02 -16.14 -4.48
N LEU A 18 -10.63 -15.27 -5.41
CA LEU A 18 -9.59 -14.26 -5.20
C LEU A 18 -10.13 -13.05 -4.39
N GLU A 19 -11.41 -12.69 -4.59
CA GLU A 19 -12.09 -11.66 -3.77
C GLU A 19 -12.19 -12.09 -2.31
N ALA A 20 -12.49 -13.37 -2.06
CA ALA A 20 -12.55 -13.94 -0.72
C ALA A 20 -11.19 -13.95 0.01
N ILE A 21 -10.07 -14.11 -0.72
CA ILE A 21 -8.71 -14.10 -0.15
C ILE A 21 -8.20 -12.67 0.09
N ALA A 22 -8.61 -11.71 -0.74
CA ALA A 22 -8.22 -10.30 -0.61
C ALA A 22 -8.83 -9.62 0.63
N CYS A 23 -9.80 -10.26 1.28
CA CYS A 23 -10.46 -9.74 2.46
C CYS A 23 -9.76 -10.23 3.74
N HIS A 24 -9.01 -9.36 4.40
CA HIS A 24 -8.81 -9.50 5.84
C HIS A 24 -10.15 -9.19 6.53
N GLU A 25 -10.92 -10.24 6.87
CA GLU A 25 -12.19 -10.09 7.59
C GLU A 25 -12.00 -9.51 8.99
N ARG A 26 -10.81 -9.73 9.59
CA ARG A 26 -10.47 -9.28 10.93
C ARG A 26 -9.65 -7.99 10.88
N LYS A 27 -10.05 -7.00 11.68
CA LYS A 27 -9.29 -5.77 11.96
C LYS A 27 -8.75 -5.81 13.40
N PRO A 28 -7.58 -5.20 13.67
CA PRO A 28 -7.10 -4.99 15.04
C PRO A 28 -8.17 -4.27 15.87
N ASP A 29 -8.36 -4.70 17.13
CA ASP A 29 -9.26 -4.03 18.06
C ASP A 29 -8.47 -3.01 18.91
N PRO A 30 -8.75 -1.70 18.79
CA PRO A 30 -8.04 -0.68 19.54
C PRO A 30 -8.13 -0.85 21.07
N ASN A 31 -9.12 -1.60 21.57
CA ASN A 31 -9.35 -1.84 22.99
C ASN A 31 -8.85 -3.20 23.49
N ALA A 32 -8.30 -4.05 22.60
CA ALA A 32 -7.95 -5.42 22.96
C ALA A 32 -6.80 -5.53 23.98
N ILE A 33 -5.96 -4.51 24.15
CA ILE A 33 -4.87 -4.44 25.14
C ILE A 33 -5.22 -3.34 26.17
N PRO A 34 -5.03 -3.48 27.50
CA PRO A 34 -5.37 -2.42 28.47
C PRO A 34 -4.26 -1.38 28.48
N GLY A 35 -4.59 -0.09 28.43
CA GLY A 35 -3.67 0.95 27.94
C GLY A 35 -3.59 0.98 26.40
N GLY A 36 -4.57 0.33 25.77
CA GLY A 36 -4.67 -0.06 24.37
C GLY A 36 -4.24 0.99 23.39
N GLY A 37 -3.23 0.64 22.60
CA GLY A 37 -2.78 1.46 21.50
C GLY A 37 -2.23 2.82 21.88
N SER A 38 -2.18 3.24 23.16
CA SER A 38 -1.65 4.54 23.57
C SER A 38 -0.16 4.59 23.23
N THR A 39 0.10 5.10 22.04
CA THR A 39 1.40 5.59 21.63
C THR A 39 1.78 6.64 22.66
N SER A 40 2.88 6.42 23.36
CA SER A 40 3.60 7.54 23.97
C SER A 40 3.69 8.65 22.91
N ARG A 41 3.53 9.93 23.28
CA ARG A 41 3.67 11.05 22.32
C ARG A 41 4.95 10.94 21.48
N GLU A 42 6.00 10.35 22.02
CA GLU A 42 7.24 10.06 21.31
C GLU A 42 7.08 9.03 20.18
N ARG A 43 6.39 7.91 20.42
CA ARG A 43 6.09 6.88 19.41
C ARG A 43 5.21 7.45 18.28
N GLU A 44 4.15 8.17 18.65
CA GLU A 44 3.25 8.82 17.68
C GLU A 44 4.00 9.86 16.86
N SER A 45 4.75 10.76 17.50
CA SER A 45 5.52 11.79 16.81
C SER A 45 6.59 11.20 15.90
N ASN A 46 7.28 10.13 16.32
CA ASN A 46 8.28 9.47 15.47
C ASN A 46 7.64 8.82 14.24
N PHE A 47 6.49 8.15 14.44
CA PHE A 47 5.70 7.58 13.37
C PHE A 47 5.24 8.64 12.38
N ASP A 48 4.59 9.70 12.86
CA ASP A 48 4.10 10.79 12.04
C ASP A 48 5.21 11.50 11.27
N ILE A 49 6.33 11.84 11.92
CA ILE A 49 7.45 12.55 11.27
C ILE A 49 8.00 11.70 10.13
N TYR A 50 8.29 10.43 10.40
CA TYR A 50 8.88 9.60 9.37
C TYR A 50 7.89 9.33 8.25
N PHE A 51 6.64 9.02 8.59
CA PHE A 51 5.65 8.64 7.62
C PHE A 51 5.27 9.83 6.72
N LYS A 52 4.91 10.99 7.30
CA LYS A 52 4.61 12.22 6.55
C LYS A 52 5.78 12.67 5.67
N SER A 53 7.01 12.58 6.16
CA SER A 53 8.19 12.99 5.38
C SER A 53 8.48 12.08 4.18
N ASN A 54 7.96 10.86 4.18
CA ASN A 54 8.17 9.88 3.09
C ASN A 54 6.89 9.59 2.30
N LEU A 55 5.80 10.31 2.60
CA LEU A 55 4.53 10.27 1.87
C LEU A 55 4.53 11.13 0.59
N GLU A 56 5.67 11.68 0.18
CA GLU A 56 5.80 12.36 -1.11
C GLU A 56 6.14 11.40 -2.27
N PRO A 57 5.59 11.65 -3.48
CA PRO A 57 5.94 10.94 -4.71
C PRO A 57 7.46 10.82 -4.92
N GLY A 58 7.95 9.58 -4.91
CA GLY A 58 9.37 9.25 -5.09
C GLY A 58 10.13 8.90 -3.82
N SER A 59 9.52 9.05 -2.63
CA SER A 59 10.12 8.63 -1.35
C SER A 59 9.48 7.38 -0.75
N PHE A 60 8.44 6.83 -1.36
CA PHE A 60 7.68 5.66 -0.85
C PHE A 60 8.49 4.40 -0.66
N HIS A 61 9.49 4.19 -1.51
CA HIS A 61 10.42 3.05 -1.38
C HIS A 61 11.11 2.98 0.00
N LYS A 62 11.10 4.06 0.79
CA LYS A 62 11.67 4.12 2.16
C LYS A 62 10.69 3.78 3.28
N ILE A 63 9.38 3.75 2.98
CA ILE A 63 8.34 3.42 3.95
C ILE A 63 8.47 1.95 4.44
N PRO A 64 8.68 0.95 3.56
CA PRO A 64 8.90 -0.44 3.98
C PRO A 64 9.98 -0.62 5.04
N ASP A 65 11.16 -0.04 4.82
CA ASP A 65 12.30 -0.17 5.74
C ASP A 65 11.98 0.42 7.12
N TYR A 66 11.21 1.50 7.14
CA TYR A 66 10.77 2.12 8.39
C TYR A 66 9.78 1.30 9.15
N ILE A 67 8.77 0.74 8.49
CA ILE A 67 7.80 -0.15 9.14
C ILE A 67 8.56 -1.30 9.81
N VAL A 68 9.53 -1.90 9.11
CA VAL A 68 10.38 -2.96 9.67
C VAL A 68 11.16 -2.48 10.90
N GLN A 69 11.76 -1.29 10.86
CA GLN A 69 12.50 -0.73 12.00
C GLN A 69 11.58 -0.40 13.19
N HIS A 70 10.42 0.19 12.92
CA HIS A 70 9.43 0.56 13.93
C HIS A 70 8.89 -0.69 14.65
N VAL A 71 8.55 -1.72 13.88
CA VAL A 71 8.17 -3.04 14.40
C VAL A 71 9.30 -3.65 15.22
N ARG A 72 10.56 -3.59 14.78
CA ARG A 72 11.69 -4.11 15.58
C ARG A 72 11.82 -3.39 16.93
N ARG A 73 11.50 -2.10 16.99
CA ARG A 73 11.57 -1.29 18.21
C ARG A 73 10.38 -1.52 19.14
N HIS A 74 9.18 -1.72 18.59
CA HIS A 74 7.92 -1.72 19.34
C HIS A 74 7.19 -3.07 19.36
N GLY A 75 7.71 -4.08 18.67
CA GLY A 75 7.16 -5.43 18.53
C GLY A 75 6.07 -5.56 17.46
N PHE A 76 5.20 -4.56 17.33
CA PHE A 76 4.04 -4.58 16.42
C PHE A 76 3.52 -3.15 16.14
N LEU A 77 2.73 -2.99 15.08
CA LEU A 77 1.97 -1.76 14.81
C LEU A 77 0.65 -1.74 15.59
N ASN A 78 0.30 -0.64 16.24
CA ASN A 78 -1.01 -0.53 16.86
C ASN A 78 -2.13 -0.26 15.81
N SER A 79 -3.38 -0.30 16.24
CA SER A 79 -4.53 -0.07 15.36
C SER A 79 -4.46 1.29 14.65
N ASP A 80 -4.09 2.36 15.38
CA ASP A 80 -4.04 3.72 14.83
C ASP A 80 -2.95 3.88 13.76
N GLU A 81 -1.77 3.30 13.99
CA GLU A 81 -0.66 3.27 13.03
C GLU A 81 -1.08 2.51 11.78
N ILE A 82 -1.75 1.35 11.92
CA ILE A 82 -2.28 0.56 10.80
C ILE A 82 -3.33 1.36 10.02
N GLU A 83 -4.26 2.03 10.71
CA GLU A 83 -5.26 2.87 10.05
C GLU A 83 -4.60 4.03 9.30
N HIS A 84 -3.61 4.69 9.90
CA HIS A 84 -2.85 5.76 9.26
C HIS A 84 -2.10 5.28 8.01
N LEU A 85 -1.50 4.08 8.06
CA LEU A 85 -0.90 3.45 6.88
C LEU A 85 -1.94 3.27 5.76
N ILE A 86 -3.10 2.69 6.09
CA ILE A 86 -4.17 2.43 5.12
C ILE A 86 -4.71 3.73 4.52
N SER A 87 -5.01 4.74 5.34
CA SER A 87 -5.49 6.04 4.85
C SER A 87 -4.49 6.68 3.92
N SER A 88 -3.21 6.56 4.23
CA SER A 88 -2.15 7.12 3.42
C SER A 88 -1.99 6.39 2.08
N MET A 89 -2.20 5.08 2.04
CA MET A 89 -2.21 4.30 0.79
C MET A 89 -3.21 4.83 -0.24
N VAL A 90 -4.36 5.33 0.20
CA VAL A 90 -5.36 5.91 -0.70
C VAL A 90 -4.79 7.10 -1.47
N TYR A 91 -4.11 8.02 -0.79
CA TYR A 91 -3.46 9.17 -1.44
C TYR A 91 -2.35 8.75 -2.41
N LEU A 92 -1.63 7.67 -2.10
CA LEU A 92 -0.57 7.12 -2.96
C LEU A 92 -1.10 6.53 -4.25
N GLU A 93 -2.23 5.85 -4.14
CA GLU A 93 -2.92 5.29 -5.30
C GLU A 93 -3.43 6.41 -6.19
N GLU A 94 -4.07 7.44 -5.63
CA GLU A 94 -4.50 8.64 -6.38
C GLU A 94 -3.32 9.30 -7.11
N ALA A 95 -2.19 9.50 -6.45
CA ALA A 95 -0.99 10.08 -7.09
C ALA A 95 -0.39 9.18 -8.19
N THR A 96 -0.49 7.85 -8.02
CA THR A 96 -0.06 6.88 -9.04
C THR A 96 -0.98 6.89 -10.25
N ASP A 97 -2.24 7.24 -10.06
CA ASP A 97 -3.24 7.32 -11.11
C ASP A 97 -2.97 8.44 -12.11
N ASP A 98 -2.48 9.58 -11.62
CA ASP A 98 -2.01 10.69 -12.47
C ASP A 98 -0.88 10.23 -13.41
N ILE A 99 0.09 9.49 -12.87
CA ILE A 99 1.25 8.99 -13.63
C ILE A 99 0.79 7.92 -14.64
N TRP A 100 -0.19 7.10 -14.29
CA TRP A 100 -0.81 6.15 -15.20
C TRP A 100 -1.57 6.86 -16.34
N GLN A 101 -2.28 7.94 -16.02
CA GLN A 101 -2.96 8.75 -17.02
C GLN A 101 -1.95 9.37 -18.01
N ASP A 102 -0.85 9.93 -17.51
CA ASP A 102 0.25 10.45 -18.32
C ASP A 102 0.89 9.37 -19.20
N TYR A 103 1.10 8.17 -18.65
CA TYR A 103 1.55 7.00 -19.42
C TYR A 103 0.59 6.68 -20.58
N CYS A 104 -0.72 6.65 -20.31
CA CYS A 104 -1.74 6.40 -21.31
C CYS A 104 -1.78 7.48 -22.38
N GLN A 105 -1.71 8.75 -22.00
CA GLN A 105 -1.66 9.88 -22.93
C GLN A 105 -0.42 9.80 -23.83
N ALA A 106 0.76 9.52 -23.27
CA ALA A 106 1.99 9.35 -24.04
C ALA A 106 1.89 8.19 -25.04
N ARG A 107 1.25 7.08 -24.64
CA ARG A 107 1.00 5.92 -25.52
C ARG A 107 0.03 6.26 -26.65
N ILE A 108 -1.06 6.97 -26.36
CA ILE A 108 -2.05 7.41 -27.36
C ILE A 108 -1.40 8.34 -28.37
N MET A 109 -0.64 9.35 -27.90
CA MET A 109 0.07 10.29 -28.76
C MET A 109 1.07 9.57 -29.68
N LEU A 110 1.85 8.61 -29.17
CA LEU A 110 2.73 7.79 -30.01
C LEU A 110 1.98 7.03 -31.09
N ARG A 111 0.81 6.44 -30.75
CA ARG A 111 -0.02 5.71 -31.71
C ARG A 111 -0.57 6.64 -32.78
N TYR A 112 -1.06 7.81 -32.38
CA TYR A 112 -1.52 8.86 -33.31
C TYR A 112 -0.40 9.27 -34.28
N ILE A 113 0.79 9.62 -33.77
CA ILE A 113 1.91 10.04 -34.61
C ILE A 113 2.35 8.93 -35.58
N HIS A 114 2.41 7.68 -35.12
CA HIS A 114 2.71 6.55 -36.02
C HIS A 114 1.67 6.38 -37.13
N THR A 115 0.39 6.62 -36.84
CA THR A 115 -0.67 6.64 -37.85
C THR A 115 -0.47 7.79 -38.83
N MET A 116 -0.24 9.01 -38.33
CA MET A 116 -0.03 10.20 -39.18
C MET A 116 1.19 10.05 -40.09
N LEU A 117 2.30 9.50 -39.58
CA LEU A 117 3.49 9.27 -40.39
C LEU A 117 3.28 8.31 -41.57
N ARG A 118 2.23 7.46 -41.52
CA ARG A 118 1.82 6.56 -42.60
C ARG A 118 0.79 7.19 -43.55
N SER A 119 0.25 8.35 -43.22
CA SER A 119 -0.69 9.07 -44.09
C SER A 119 0.02 9.56 -45.35
N GLU A 120 -0.69 9.51 -46.47
CA GLU A 120 -0.29 10.08 -47.76
C GLU A 120 -0.84 11.50 -47.97
N ASP A 121 -1.52 12.05 -46.95
CA ASP A 121 -2.03 13.41 -46.96
C ASP A 121 -0.88 14.42 -47.18
N PRO A 122 -0.95 15.28 -48.23
CA PRO A 122 0.07 16.28 -48.53
C PRO A 122 0.40 17.22 -47.37
N GLU A 123 -0.59 17.61 -46.56
CA GLU A 123 -0.39 18.49 -45.40
C GLU A 123 0.44 17.77 -44.32
N VAL A 124 0.16 16.49 -44.13
CA VAL A 124 0.90 15.63 -43.19
C VAL A 124 2.33 15.37 -43.68
N ILE A 125 2.52 15.18 -44.99
CA ILE A 125 3.84 15.03 -45.62
C ILE A 125 4.66 16.32 -45.42
N ALA A 126 4.07 17.49 -45.63
CA ALA A 126 4.73 18.78 -45.44
C ALA A 126 5.22 18.97 -43.99
N HIS A 127 4.50 18.42 -43.00
CA HIS A 127 4.83 18.53 -41.58
C HIS A 127 5.52 17.29 -40.97
N ARG A 128 6.01 16.35 -41.80
CA ARG A 128 6.55 15.06 -41.35
C ARG A 128 7.72 15.16 -40.37
N GLU A 129 8.58 16.16 -40.51
CA GLU A 129 9.70 16.38 -39.58
C GLU A 129 9.24 16.80 -38.18
N ILE A 130 8.14 17.56 -38.07
CA ILE A 130 7.53 17.91 -36.78
C ILE A 130 7.01 16.65 -36.10
N LEU A 131 6.31 15.79 -36.85
CA LEU A 131 5.81 14.51 -36.35
C LEU A 131 6.95 13.60 -35.87
N LYS A 132 8.06 13.51 -36.60
CA LYS A 132 9.24 12.73 -36.16
C LYS A 132 9.85 13.27 -34.87
N ARG A 133 9.98 14.61 -34.73
CA ARG A 133 10.48 15.25 -33.50
C ARG A 133 9.54 14.97 -32.32
N GLN A 134 8.24 15.12 -32.52
CA GLN A 134 7.24 14.80 -31.51
C GLN A 134 7.28 13.32 -31.12
N ALA A 135 7.44 12.40 -32.08
CA ALA A 135 7.59 10.97 -31.80
C ALA A 135 8.76 10.67 -30.86
N LYS A 136 9.90 11.37 -31.05
CA LYS A 136 11.07 11.22 -30.18
C LYS A 136 10.77 11.66 -28.75
N GLU A 137 10.12 12.81 -28.56
CA GLU A 137 9.75 13.33 -27.25
C GLU A 137 8.68 12.47 -26.57
N SER A 138 7.62 12.11 -27.28
CA SER A 138 6.59 11.19 -26.77
C SER A 138 7.16 9.82 -26.41
N ARG A 139 8.17 9.32 -27.13
CA ARG A 139 8.85 8.04 -26.81
C ARG A 139 9.66 8.14 -25.52
N LYS A 140 10.36 9.26 -25.29
CA LYS A 140 11.07 9.51 -24.01
C LYS A 140 10.08 9.55 -22.85
N ARG A 141 8.99 10.32 -22.99
CA ARG A 141 7.92 10.41 -21.97
C ARG A 141 7.30 9.04 -21.69
N TYR A 142 6.92 8.31 -22.73
CA TYR A 142 6.36 6.96 -22.61
C TYR A 142 7.29 6.01 -21.83
N LYS A 143 8.59 5.97 -22.17
CA LYS A 143 9.55 5.13 -21.45
C LYS A 143 9.69 5.52 -19.99
N ARG A 144 9.77 6.83 -19.70
CA ARG A 144 9.85 7.37 -18.34
C ARG A 144 8.62 6.96 -17.52
N PHE A 145 7.42 7.27 -18.00
CA PHE A 145 6.19 6.95 -17.28
C PHE A 145 5.97 5.44 -17.15
N LYS A 146 6.33 4.63 -18.16
CA LYS A 146 6.29 3.17 -18.06
C LYS A 146 7.17 2.64 -16.91
N CYS A 147 8.35 3.22 -16.73
CA CYS A 147 9.26 2.84 -15.65
C CYS A 147 8.67 3.23 -14.29
N MET A 148 8.18 4.47 -14.17
CA MET A 148 7.57 4.99 -12.95
C MET A 148 6.34 4.19 -12.54
N VAL A 149 5.43 3.90 -13.47
CA VAL A 149 4.24 3.06 -13.23
C VAL A 149 4.64 1.70 -12.64
N ARG A 150 5.66 1.04 -13.21
CA ARG A 150 6.11 -0.26 -12.69
C ARG A 150 6.67 -0.14 -11.28
N GLN A 151 7.53 0.84 -11.04
CA GLN A 151 8.11 1.08 -9.72
C GLN A 151 7.02 1.34 -8.68
N TYR A 152 6.04 2.20 -8.97
CA TYR A 152 4.95 2.45 -8.05
C TYR A 152 4.05 1.23 -7.83
N GLN A 153 3.80 0.43 -8.86
CA GLN A 153 3.06 -0.84 -8.71
C GLN A 153 3.79 -1.82 -7.80
N ASP A 154 5.11 -1.96 -7.95
CA ASP A 154 5.93 -2.82 -7.10
C ASP A 154 5.97 -2.31 -5.66
N ASP A 155 6.16 -0.99 -5.46
CA ASP A 155 6.19 -0.34 -4.15
C ASP A 155 4.84 -0.45 -3.42
N ILE A 156 3.73 -0.18 -4.12
CA ILE A 156 2.36 -0.34 -3.60
C ILE A 156 2.11 -1.80 -3.21
N GLY A 157 2.50 -2.75 -4.07
CA GLY A 157 2.34 -4.17 -3.80
C GLY A 157 3.10 -4.62 -2.55
N LEU A 158 4.35 -4.17 -2.40
CA LEU A 158 5.17 -4.44 -1.22
C LEU A 158 4.54 -3.84 0.05
N LEU A 159 4.08 -2.59 -0.01
CA LEU A 159 3.51 -1.91 1.14
C LEU A 159 2.19 -2.57 1.59
N TRP A 160 1.36 -3.02 0.64
CA TRP A 160 0.17 -3.82 0.95
C TRP A 160 0.51 -5.16 1.61
N ALA A 161 1.54 -5.85 1.13
CA ALA A 161 1.98 -7.10 1.75
C ALA A 161 2.45 -6.87 3.20
N LEU A 162 3.15 -5.76 3.46
CA LEU A 162 3.56 -5.39 4.81
C LEU A 162 2.36 -5.04 5.69
N ILE A 163 1.41 -4.22 5.21
CA ILE A 163 0.19 -3.89 5.95
C ILE A 163 -0.58 -5.16 6.34
N ALA A 164 -0.74 -6.11 5.41
CA ALA A 164 -1.38 -7.39 5.66
C ALA A 164 -0.65 -8.21 6.74
N GLN A 165 0.69 -8.24 6.67
CA GLN A 165 1.52 -8.92 7.66
C GLN A 165 1.38 -8.28 9.06
N GLU A 166 1.37 -6.95 9.13
CA GLU A 166 1.26 -6.22 10.40
C GLU A 166 -0.14 -6.35 11.00
N ILE A 167 -1.21 -6.27 10.19
CA ILE A 167 -2.59 -6.55 10.64
C ILE A 167 -2.64 -7.91 11.33
N LYS A 168 -2.11 -8.95 10.68
CA LYS A 168 -2.06 -10.29 11.26
C LYS A 168 -1.28 -10.31 12.57
N ARG A 169 -0.06 -9.76 12.58
CA ARG A 169 0.78 -9.73 13.79
C ARG A 169 0.07 -9.04 14.95
N THR A 170 -0.59 -7.93 14.70
CA THR A 170 -1.32 -7.19 15.73
C THR A 170 -2.49 -8.00 16.27
N CYS A 171 -3.27 -8.66 15.40
CA CYS A 171 -4.34 -9.58 15.83
C CYS A 171 -3.80 -10.74 16.67
N ASP A 172 -2.66 -11.34 16.27
CA ASP A 172 -2.04 -12.44 17.01
C ASP A 172 -1.59 -11.98 18.43
N VAL A 173 -1.09 -10.75 18.56
CA VAL A 173 -0.72 -10.15 19.86
C VAL A 173 -1.96 -9.89 20.72
N GLU A 174 -3.04 -9.38 20.13
CA GLU A 174 -4.31 -9.16 20.81
C GLU A 174 -4.91 -10.47 21.34
N ASP A 175 -4.88 -11.53 20.53
CA ASP A 175 -5.35 -12.87 20.91
C ASP A 175 -4.51 -13.45 22.06
N ALA A 176 -3.19 -13.33 21.99
CA ALA A 176 -2.31 -13.77 23.07
C ALA A 176 -2.58 -12.98 24.37
N ALA A 177 -2.81 -11.67 24.27
CA ALA A 177 -3.14 -10.84 25.43
C ALA A 177 -4.51 -11.20 26.03
N ALA A 178 -5.50 -11.55 25.20
CA ALA A 178 -6.81 -12.01 25.66
C ALA A 178 -6.72 -13.41 26.33
N ALA A 179 -5.97 -14.34 25.74
CA ALA A 179 -5.74 -15.67 26.31
C ALA A 179 -5.03 -15.60 27.67
N ASN A 180 -4.01 -14.75 27.81
CA ASN A 180 -3.30 -14.55 29.08
C ASN A 180 -4.17 -13.90 30.18
N ARG A 181 -5.22 -13.15 29.82
CA ARG A 181 -6.22 -12.68 30.80
C ARG A 181 -7.25 -13.74 31.18
N MET A 182 -7.35 -14.82 30.40
CA MET A 182 -8.29 -15.92 30.61
C MET A 182 -7.67 -17.12 31.33
N GLU A 183 -6.37 -17.15 31.65
CA GLU A 183 -5.82 -18.20 32.52
C GLU A 183 -6.57 -18.17 33.86
N PRO A 184 -7.35 -19.22 34.19
CA PRO A 184 -7.95 -19.31 35.50
C PRO A 184 -6.86 -19.64 36.50
N ASP A 185 -6.94 -19.00 37.66
CA ASP A 185 -6.24 -19.36 38.88
C ASP A 185 -6.65 -20.81 39.27
N VAL A 186 -6.11 -21.82 38.59
CA VAL A 186 -6.30 -23.23 38.96
C VAL A 186 -5.32 -23.52 40.10
N ALA A 187 -5.59 -22.91 41.24
CA ALA A 187 -5.12 -23.42 42.51
C ALA A 187 -5.90 -24.72 42.81
N ALA A 188 -5.34 -25.85 42.38
CA ALA A 188 -5.71 -27.15 42.92
C ALA A 188 -5.30 -27.24 44.42
N PRO A 189 -5.97 -28.10 45.21
CA PRO A 189 -6.61 -27.76 46.49
C PRO A 189 -5.66 -27.87 47.70
N PRO A 190 -5.96 -27.25 48.85
CA PRO A 190 -5.37 -27.71 50.09
C PRO A 190 -6.12 -28.97 50.54
N TYR A 191 -5.46 -30.10 50.36
CA TYR A 191 -5.63 -31.23 51.27
C TYR A 191 -5.43 -30.72 52.70
N THR A 192 -6.43 -30.89 53.55
CA THR A 192 -6.22 -30.90 55.01
C THR A 192 -6.85 -32.15 55.60
N HIS A 193 -5.97 -33.08 55.92
CA HIS A 193 -6.15 -34.14 56.90
C HIS A 193 -6.59 -33.56 58.25
N THR A 194 -7.76 -34.02 58.74
CA THR A 194 -8.07 -34.62 60.07
C THR A 194 -7.64 -33.90 61.37
N PRO A 195 -8.37 -34.03 62.50
CA PRO A 195 -8.69 -35.31 63.16
C PRO A 195 -10.14 -35.78 62.99
#